data_AF-A0A9C9JPB0-F1
#
_entry.id   AF-A0A9C9JPB0-F1
#
_cell.length_a   1.000
_cell.length_b   1.000
_cell.length_c   1.000
_cell.angle_alpha   90.00
_cell.angle_beta   90.00
_cell.angle_gamma   90.00
#
_symmetry.space_group_name_H-M   'P 1'
#
loop_
_entity.id
_entity.type
_entity.pdbx_description
1 polymer ?
#
loop_
_entity_poly.entity_id
_entity_poly.type
_entity_poly.pdbx_seq_one_letter_code
_entity_poly.pdbx_strand_id
1 'polypeptide(L)'
;ILDEAQNTTYNQMKMLLTRLGRGSRCVVTGDITQIDLERESASGFVHARKVLRQKSPRIAIRELTKGDVVRSEVVQAIVQAYDEYEERDKQSG
;
A
#
# COMPACT_ATOMS: atom_id res chain seq x y z
N ILE A 1 -6.54 8.68 -9.55
CA ILE A 1 -6.16 7.60 -8.61
C ILE A 1 -4.65 7.46 -8.72
N LEU A 2 -3.94 7.37 -7.61
CA LEU A 2 -2.53 7.02 -7.59
C LEU A 2 -2.43 5.63 -7.00
N ASP A 3 -1.93 4.68 -7.79
CA ASP A 3 -1.70 3.31 -7.36
C ASP A 3 -0.22 3.07 -7.08
N GLU A 4 0.10 2.01 -6.34
CA GLU A 4 1.46 1.68 -5.90
C GLU A 4 2.17 2.85 -5.20
N ALA A 5 1.42 3.65 -4.44
CA ALA A 5 1.89 4.89 -3.86
C ALA A 5 3.04 4.70 -2.87
N GLN A 6 3.20 3.50 -2.29
CA GLN A 6 4.32 3.16 -1.43
C GLN A 6 5.68 3.38 -2.10
N ASN A 7 5.74 3.33 -3.44
CA ASN A 7 6.94 3.54 -4.25
C ASN A 7 7.19 5.01 -4.63
N THR A 8 6.36 5.94 -4.13
CA THR A 8 6.60 7.37 -4.33
C THR A 8 7.54 7.92 -3.26
N THR A 9 8.43 8.84 -3.65
CA THR A 9 9.23 9.63 -2.72
C THR A 9 8.38 10.70 -2.03
N TYR A 10 8.88 11.25 -0.92
CA TYR A 10 8.29 12.41 -0.25
C TYR A 10 7.94 13.56 -1.23
N ASN A 11 8.87 13.92 -2.12
CA ASN A 11 8.69 15.04 -3.04
C ASN A 11 7.59 14.75 -4.07
N GLN A 12 7.55 13.54 -4.62
CA GLN A 12 6.52 13.13 -5.59
C GLN A 12 5.13 13.12 -4.94
N MET A 13 4.99 12.57 -3.73
CA MET A 13 3.73 12.55 -3.01
C MET A 13 3.24 13.97 -2.68
N LYS A 14 4.12 14.82 -2.15
CA LYS A 14 3.80 16.23 -1.85
C LYS A 14 3.38 16.99 -3.12
N MET A 15 4.13 16.82 -4.21
CA MET A 15 3.80 17.43 -5.50
C MET A 15 2.42 17.01 -5.97
N LEU A 16 2.07 15.73 -5.91
CA LEU A 16 0.76 15.24 -6.34
C LEU A 16 -0.39 15.78 -5.47
N LEU A 17 -0.28 15.65 -4.15
CA LEU A 17 -1.36 16.04 -3.23
C LEU A 17 -1.66 17.54 -3.25
N THR A 18 -0.65 18.37 -3.49
CA THR A 18 -0.81 19.84 -3.57
C THR A 18 -1.37 20.32 -4.91
N ARG A 19 -1.45 19.46 -5.93
CA ARG A 19 -2.07 19.76 -7.23
C ARG A 19 -3.59 19.55 -7.26
N LEU A 20 -4.20 19.08 -6.18
CA LEU A 20 -5.64 18.83 -6.12
C LEU A 20 -6.43 20.15 -6.15
N GLY A 21 -7.17 20.36 -7.24
CA GLY A 21 -8.02 21.53 -7.44
C GLY A 21 -9.41 21.41 -6.82
N ARG A 22 -10.17 22.50 -6.84
CA ARG A 22 -11.56 22.54 -6.36
C ARG A 22 -12.43 21.55 -7.16
N GLY A 23 -13.28 20.80 -6.45
CA GLY A 23 -14.18 19.82 -7.07
C GLY A 23 -13.52 18.51 -7.49
N SER A 24 -12.19 18.39 -7.36
CA SER A 24 -11.49 17.14 -7.62
C SER A 24 -11.67 16.13 -6.47
N ARG A 25 -11.51 14.84 -6.80
CA ARG A 25 -11.37 13.75 -5.84
C ARG A 25 -10.11 12.97 -6.18
N CYS A 26 -9.37 12.56 -5.15
CA CYS A 26 -8.19 11.73 -5.29
C CYS A 26 -8.34 10.51 -4.39
N VAL A 27 -7.92 9.36 -4.91
CA VAL A 27 -7.75 8.12 -4.14
C VAL A 27 -6.30 7.71 -4.34
N VAL A 28 -5.63 7.41 -3.24
CA VAL A 28 -4.23 6.97 -3.20
C VAL A 28 -4.20 5.60 -2.55
N THR A 29 -3.69 4.60 -3.27
CA THR A 29 -3.63 3.19 -2.85
C THR A 29 -2.19 2.72 -2.83
N GLY A 30 -1.90 1.72 -2.00
CA GLY A 30 -0.57 1.11 -1.90
C GLY A 30 -0.46 0.14 -0.73
N ASP A 31 0.50 -0.77 -0.83
CA ASP A 31 0.83 -1.75 0.20
C ASP A 31 2.17 -1.39 0.86
N ILE A 32 2.13 -1.03 2.16
CA ILE A 32 3.34 -0.63 2.87
C ILE A 32 4.33 -1.79 3.13
N THR A 33 3.91 -3.04 2.91
CA THR A 33 4.78 -4.22 3.05
C THR A 33 5.59 -4.51 1.78
N GLN A 34 5.30 -3.80 0.68
CA GLN A 34 5.91 -3.99 -0.64
C GLN A 34 6.52 -2.68 -1.16
N ILE A 35 7.33 -2.01 -0.32
CA ILE A 35 8.02 -0.77 -0.69
C ILE A 35 9.25 -1.13 -1.53
N ASP A 36 9.24 -0.70 -2.79
CA ASP A 36 10.34 -0.79 -3.74
C ASP A 36 11.09 0.55 -3.80
N LEU A 37 11.73 0.90 -2.68
CA LEU A 37 12.61 2.06 -2.56
C LEU A 37 13.89 1.65 -1.86
N GLU A 38 15.00 2.30 -2.19
CA GLU A 38 16.31 2.06 -1.54
C GLU A 38 16.25 2.13 -0.02
N ARG A 39 15.33 2.95 0.52
CA ARG A 39 15.03 3.02 1.96
C ARG A 39 13.52 3.14 2.14
N GLU A 40 12.92 2.25 2.92
CA GLU A 40 11.48 2.31 3.24
C GLU A 40 11.05 3.65 3.85
N SER A 41 11.93 4.26 4.66
CA SER A 41 11.71 5.58 5.26
C SER A 41 11.61 6.72 4.24
N ALA A 42 12.03 6.50 2.99
CA ALA A 42 11.88 7.45 1.90
C ALA A 42 10.47 7.51 1.31
N SER A 43 9.61 6.53 1.64
CA SER A 43 8.25 6.45 1.10
C SER A 43 7.40 7.67 1.49
N GLY A 44 7.03 8.45 0.47
CA GLY A 44 6.12 9.58 0.59
C GLY A 44 4.73 9.17 1.03
N PHE A 45 4.27 7.95 0.69
CA PHE A 45 2.97 7.43 1.11
C PHE A 45 2.93 7.10 2.61
N VAL A 46 3.95 6.42 3.13
CA VAL A 46 4.09 6.16 4.57
C VAL A 46 4.18 7.47 5.34
N HIS A 47 4.96 8.43 4.83
CA HIS A 47 5.05 9.76 5.40
C HIS A 47 3.68 10.48 5.39
N ALA A 48 3.00 10.53 4.24
CA ALA A 48 1.71 11.20 4.07
C ALA A 48 0.65 10.68 5.05
N ARG A 49 0.56 9.36 5.27
CA ARG A 49 -0.35 8.77 6.27
C ARG A 49 -0.15 9.35 7.68
N LYS A 50 1.10 9.60 8.08
CA LYS A 50 1.44 10.16 9.40
C LYS A 50 1.07 11.63 9.50
N VAL A 51 1.48 12.46 8.52
CA VAL A 51 1.26 13.92 8.58
C VAL A 51 -0.18 14.34 8.33
N LEU A 52 -0.92 13.63 7.47
CA LEU A 52 -2.29 14.00 7.10
C LEU A 52 -3.33 13.51 8.12
N ARG A 53 -2.93 12.63 9.05
CA ARG A 53 -3.81 12.14 10.11
C ARG A 53 -4.36 13.35 10.89
N GLN A 54 -5.69 13.43 10.98
CA GLN A 54 -6.43 14.48 11.69
C GLN A 54 -6.26 15.91 11.15
N LYS A 55 -5.64 16.12 9.97
CA LYS A 55 -5.45 17.48 9.43
C LYS A 55 -6.71 18.08 8.81
N SER A 56 -7.61 17.26 8.29
CA SER A 56 -8.86 17.71 7.68
C SER A 56 -9.89 16.59 7.72
N PRO A 57 -11.16 16.89 8.04
CA PRO A 57 -12.24 15.91 7.95
C PRO A 57 -12.54 15.45 6.51
N ARG A 58 -11.99 16.15 5.51
CA ARG A 58 -12.11 15.79 4.08
C ARG A 58 -11.09 14.72 3.64
N ILE A 59 -10.15 14.34 4.51
CA ILE A 59 -9.15 13.31 4.22
C ILE A 59 -9.51 12.06 5.03
N ALA A 60 -9.79 10.96 4.34
CA ALA A 60 -10.00 9.66 4.95
C ALA A 60 -8.79 8.77 4.67
N ILE A 61 -8.25 8.16 5.73
CA ILE A 61 -7.25 7.10 5.63
C ILE A 61 -7.96 5.80 6.02
N ARG A 62 -7.82 4.77 5.19
CA ARG A 62 -8.37 3.44 5.40
C ARG A 62 -7.25 2.42 5.28
N GLU A 63 -7.20 1.52 6.24
CA GLU A 63 -6.27 0.40 6.25
C GLU A 63 -7.10 -0.85 6.00
N LEU A 64 -6.76 -1.56 4.94
CA LEU A 64 -7.33 -2.86 4.63
C LEU A 64 -6.42 -3.93 5.23
N THR A 65 -7.04 -4.98 5.74
CA THR A 65 -6.39 -6.12 6.35
C THR A 65 -6.48 -7.34 5.44
N LYS A 66 -5.79 -8.43 5.79
CA LYS A 66 -5.94 -9.71 5.10
C LYS A 66 -7.39 -10.19 5.03
N GLY A 67 -8.21 -9.86 6.05
CA GLY A 67 -9.63 -10.22 6.09
C GLY A 67 -10.49 -9.48 5.07
N ASP A 68 -10.02 -8.34 4.56
CA ASP A 68 -10.70 -7.57 3.51
C ASP A 68 -10.36 -8.08 2.10
N VAL A 69 -9.44 -9.05 1.97
CA VAL A 69 -9.00 -9.56 0.67
C VAL A 69 -9.85 -10.76 0.25
N VAL A 70 -10.73 -10.54 -0.72
CA VAL A 70 -11.52 -11.59 -1.35
C VAL A 70 -10.77 -12.12 -2.57
N ARG A 71 -10.49 -13.43 -2.57
CA ARG A 71 -9.84 -14.15 -3.68
C ARG A 71 -10.75 -15.27 -4.15
N SER A 72 -10.67 -15.63 -5.43
CA SER A 72 -11.37 -16.83 -5.93
C SER A 72 -10.77 -18.10 -5.33
N GLU A 73 -11.56 -19.18 -5.30
CA GLU A 73 -11.13 -20.50 -4.82
C GLU A 73 -9.84 -20.96 -5.51
N VAL A 74 -9.72 -20.71 -6.82
CA VAL A 74 -8.52 -21.05 -7.60
C VAL A 74 -7.29 -20.29 -7.09
N VAL A 75 -7.40 -18.98 -6.85
CA VAL A 75 -6.26 -18.18 -6.38
C VAL A 75 -5.86 -18.59 -4.96
N GLN A 76 -6.83 -18.90 -4.10
CA GLN A 76 -6.53 -19.42 -2.75
C GLN A 76 -5.77 -20.75 -2.82
N ALA A 77 -6.20 -21.68 -3.68
CA ALA A 77 -5.51 -22.95 -3.89
C ALA A 77 -4.08 -22.77 -4.40
N ILE A 78 -3.85 -21.80 -5.29
CA ILE A 78 -2.51 -21.45 -5.76
C ILE A 78 -1.64 -20.94 -4.61
N VAL A 79 -2.14 -19.97 -3.82
CA VAL A 79 -1.38 -19.41 -2.68
C VAL A 79 -1.02 -20.51 -1.68
N GLN A 80 -1.98 -21.37 -1.33
CA GLN A 80 -1.74 -22.49 -0.42
C GLN A 80 -0.68 -23.46 -0.96
N ALA A 81 -0.70 -23.76 -2.26
CA ALA A 81 0.30 -24.65 -2.85
C ALA A 81 1.73 -24.10 -2.76
N TYR A 82 1.91 -22.77 -2.90
CA TYR A 82 3.21 -22.13 -2.71
C TYR A 82 3.63 -22.10 -1.23
N ASP A 83 2.71 -21.75 -0.32
CA ASP A 83 2.98 -21.75 1.12
C ASP A 83 3.43 -23.15 1.60
N GLU A 84 2.75 -24.21 1.16
CA GLU A 84 3.11 -25.60 1.49
C GLU A 84 4.48 -26.02 0.93
N TYR A 85 4.83 -25.53 -0.27
CA TYR A 85 6.14 -25.80 -0.87
C TYR A 85 7.26 -25.12 -0.08
N GLU A 86 7.11 -23.84 0.24
CA GLU A 86 8.13 -23.07 0.98
C GLU A 86 8.37 -23.62 2.38
N GLU A 87 7.33 -24.08 3.09
CA GLU A 87 7.48 -24.66 4.42
C GLU A 87 8.22 -26.01 4.41
N ARG A 88 8.04 -26.82 3.36
CA ARG A 88 8.81 -28.08 3.18
C ARG A 88 10.27 -27.80 2.87
N ASP A 89 10.55 -26.79 2.06
CA ASP A 89 11.92 -26.41 1.66
C ASP A 89 12.72 -25.90 2.88
N LYS A 90 12.11 -25.07 3.73
CA LYS A 90 12.72 -24.59 4.98
C LYS A 90 12.99 -25.70 6.01
N GLN A 91 12.27 -26.81 5.96
CA GLN A 91 12.48 -27.96 6.87
C GLN A 91 13.53 -28.95 6.34
N SER A 92 13.93 -28.82 5.07
CA SER A 92 14.86 -29.72 4.40
C SER A 92 16.29 -29.18 4.32
N GLY A 93 16.52 -27.93 4.75
CA GLY A 93 17.83 -27.27 4.87
C GLY A 93 18.20 -26.97 6.32
#